data_AF-A0A1V5X988-F1
#
_entry.id   AF-A0A1V5X988-F1
#
_cell.length_a   1.000
_cell.length_b   1.000
_cell.length_c   1.000
_cell.angle_alpha   90.00
_cell.angle_beta   90.00
_cell.angle_gamma   90.00
#
_symmetry.space_group_name_H-M   'P 1'
#
loop_
_entity.id
_entity.type
_entity.pdbx_description
1 polymer ?
#
loop_
_entity_poly.entity_id
_entity_poly.type
_entity_poly.pdbx_seq_one_letter_code
_entity_poly.pdbx_strand_id
1 'polypeptide(L)'
;MVPQSVGNPTRSAGIFRWLWGIGFVVVTGACGSDAEHDSANHQGGNHQGDSGGESFCGDRACDEDEDCDTCPSDCGLCGQNSCQQGLRCGKLSCCAVAAVPEGTLMRGRSLLGDDACPCDLTCSKNEEQEHEVSVEPFWLDRLEVTVGRFRQYLRAGAPHPAPQSGAYPPLPETGWDPSWDIHLLAAGTLSDELACHPGFHTWTASPSDMEDRPINCVTWYEAFAFCVWDGGRLPTESEWEMAASGGKNRLYPWGSEAPSPDRAVYDCMVGGVQCTLQDIVPVGSLSRGAGRFSHLDLAGNVLEWAFDWFTMQGYSPALPCTSCVAHAQGTERIVRGGSFAHTQTRLRAAARGGQDPSKRSSYLGFRCARDL
;
A
#
# COMPACT_ATOMS: atom_id res chain seq x y z
N MET A 1 -7.60 -77.21 -6.71
CA MET A 1 -6.92 -77.75 -5.52
C MET A 1 -7.23 -76.82 -4.34
N VAL A 2 -7.65 -77.43 -3.25
CA VAL A 2 -8.04 -76.92 -1.91
C VAL A 2 -7.48 -78.01 -0.93
N PRO A 3 -7.20 -77.85 0.39
CA PRO A 3 -7.36 -76.72 1.35
C PRO A 3 -6.20 -76.45 2.36
N GLN A 4 -6.36 -75.34 3.12
CA GLN A 4 -6.26 -75.06 4.58
C GLN A 4 -5.18 -75.59 5.57
N SER A 5 -4.74 -74.65 6.44
CA SER A 5 -4.46 -74.69 7.91
C SER A 5 -3.25 -75.53 8.39
N VAL A 6 -2.48 -75.22 9.44
CA VAL A 6 -2.77 -74.93 10.87
C VAL A 6 -1.51 -74.24 11.48
N GLY A 7 -1.59 -73.18 12.31
CA GLY A 7 -1.43 -73.32 13.78
C GLY A 7 -0.40 -72.33 14.39
N ASN A 8 -0.87 -71.50 15.32
CA ASN A 8 -0.12 -70.60 16.24
C ASN A 8 0.64 -71.44 17.32
N PRO A 9 1.63 -70.94 18.12
CA PRO A 9 1.38 -69.88 19.12
C PRO A 9 2.57 -69.01 19.69
N THR A 10 2.20 -67.85 20.22
CA THR A 10 2.66 -67.04 21.40
C THR A 10 4.01 -67.18 22.14
N ARG A 11 4.57 -65.97 22.46
CA ARG A 11 5.18 -65.45 23.72
C ARG A 11 6.52 -66.00 24.27
N SER A 12 7.54 -65.13 24.40
CA SER A 12 7.95 -64.46 25.68
C SER A 12 9.41 -63.95 25.68
N ALA A 13 9.55 -62.69 26.13
CA ALA A 13 10.56 -62.05 27.00
C ALA A 13 12.05 -62.46 26.99
N GLY A 14 12.92 -61.44 26.91
CA GLY A 14 14.33 -61.50 27.33
C GLY A 14 15.11 -60.20 27.08
N ILE A 15 15.26 -59.39 28.13
CA ILE A 15 15.90 -58.06 28.19
C ILE A 15 17.43 -58.18 28.23
N PHE A 16 18.18 -57.30 27.53
CA PHE A 16 19.46 -56.73 28.03
C PHE A 16 19.72 -55.33 27.43
N ARG A 17 19.92 -54.35 28.33
CA ARG A 17 20.23 -52.92 28.10
C ARG A 17 21.68 -52.72 27.62
N TRP A 18 21.96 -51.59 26.94
CA TRP A 18 22.99 -50.55 27.21
C TRP A 18 22.87 -49.48 26.10
N LEU A 19 22.17 -48.36 26.35
CA LEU A 19 22.71 -47.01 26.60
C LEU A 19 23.57 -46.43 25.47
N TRP A 20 23.00 -45.50 24.70
CA TRP A 20 23.57 -44.16 24.41
C TRP A 20 22.42 -43.20 24.13
N GLY A 21 22.23 -42.23 25.03
CA GLY A 21 21.30 -41.13 24.84
C GLY A 21 21.95 -40.05 23.97
N ILE A 22 21.24 -39.62 22.94
CA ILE A 22 21.46 -38.32 22.30
C ILE A 22 20.23 -37.50 22.67
N GLY A 23 20.41 -36.61 23.65
CA GLY A 23 19.42 -35.60 23.98
C GLY A 23 19.29 -34.65 22.80
N PHE A 24 18.10 -34.55 22.23
CA PHE A 24 17.73 -33.39 21.43
C PHE A 24 17.61 -32.20 22.39
N VAL A 25 18.57 -31.29 22.31
CA VAL A 25 18.39 -29.94 22.84
C VAL A 25 17.44 -29.23 21.87
N VAL A 26 16.17 -29.11 22.26
CA VAL A 26 15.28 -28.12 21.67
C VAL A 26 15.75 -26.78 22.22
N VAL A 27 16.47 -25.99 21.42
CA VAL A 27 16.70 -24.58 21.73
C VAL A 27 15.39 -23.87 21.41
N THR A 28 14.51 -23.75 22.40
CA THR A 28 13.48 -22.73 22.39
C THR A 28 14.18 -21.39 22.61
N GLY A 29 14.54 -20.71 21.52
CA GLY A 29 14.92 -19.31 21.58
C GLY A 29 13.69 -18.50 21.95
N ALA A 30 13.48 -18.26 23.25
CA ALA A 30 12.55 -17.25 23.71
C ALA A 30 13.15 -15.88 23.35
N CYS A 31 12.37 -15.04 22.67
CA CYS A 31 12.69 -13.60 22.62
C CYS A 31 12.63 -13.09 24.06
N GLY A 32 13.77 -12.61 24.56
CA GLY A 32 13.88 -12.11 25.93
C GLY A 32 12.93 -10.94 26.15
N SER A 33 12.03 -11.09 27.10
CA SER A 33 11.27 -10.00 27.70
C SER A 33 12.12 -9.39 28.83
N ASP A 34 13.00 -8.46 28.49
CA ASP A 34 13.65 -7.60 29.47
C ASP A 34 13.31 -6.14 29.13
N ALA A 35 12.11 -5.72 29.53
CA ALA A 35 11.80 -4.33 29.75
C ALA A 35 11.67 -4.15 31.27
N GLU A 36 12.76 -3.70 31.91
CA GLU A 36 12.73 -3.27 33.30
C GLU A 36 11.75 -2.10 33.44
N HIS A 37 10.77 -2.31 34.32
CA HIS A 37 9.88 -1.28 34.85
C HIS A 37 10.70 -0.25 35.63
N ASP A 38 10.81 0.97 35.09
CA ASP A 38 11.10 2.15 35.92
C ASP A 38 9.86 3.02 36.04
N SER A 39 9.24 2.93 37.21
CA SER A 39 8.04 3.68 37.59
C SER A 39 8.45 5.05 38.10
N ALA A 40 8.65 6.01 37.21
CA ALA A 40 8.86 7.40 37.60
C ALA A 40 7.51 8.13 37.71
N ASN A 41 7.11 8.32 38.97
CA ASN A 41 5.98 9.13 39.42
C ASN A 41 6.16 10.59 38.95
N HIS A 42 5.27 11.11 38.08
CA HIS A 42 5.20 12.54 37.80
C HIS A 42 3.79 13.08 38.01
N GLN A 43 3.73 14.01 38.95
CA GLN A 43 2.56 14.74 39.41
C GLN A 43 2.02 15.64 38.31
N GLY A 44 0.69 15.80 38.30
CA GLY A 44 -0.06 16.60 37.34
C GLY A 44 0.43 18.04 37.23
N GLY A 45 0.72 18.44 35.99
CA GLY A 45 0.88 19.82 35.57
C GLY A 45 -0.10 20.09 34.43
N ASN A 46 -1.09 20.93 34.72
CA ASN A 46 -2.10 21.41 33.79
C ASN A 46 -1.43 22.36 32.76
N HIS A 47 -1.32 21.96 31.49
CA HIS A 47 -0.90 22.87 30.43
C HIS A 47 -1.96 22.95 29.33
N GLN A 48 -2.56 24.13 29.25
CA GLN A 48 -3.42 24.62 28.19
C GLN A 48 -2.74 24.53 26.83
N GLY A 49 -3.55 24.19 25.83
CA GLY A 49 -3.11 23.89 24.48
C GLY A 49 -2.50 25.08 23.76
N ASP A 50 -1.55 24.75 22.90
CA ASP A 50 -1.07 25.61 21.84
C ASP A 50 -1.40 24.91 20.52
N SER A 51 -2.54 25.30 19.94
CA SER A 51 -3.01 24.87 18.63
C SER A 51 -2.26 25.68 17.56
N GLY A 52 -1.07 25.22 17.19
CA GLY A 52 -0.46 25.59 15.93
C GLY A 52 -1.25 24.95 14.80
N GLY A 53 -2.06 25.76 14.10
CA GLY A 53 -2.87 25.31 12.97
C GLY A 53 -1.99 24.93 11.78
N GLU A 54 -1.77 23.62 11.59
CA GLU A 54 -1.32 23.08 10.31
C GLU A 54 -2.46 23.28 9.31
N SER A 55 -2.18 23.93 8.17
CA SER A 55 -3.17 24.21 7.14
C SER A 55 -3.51 22.92 6.38
N PHE A 56 -4.56 22.21 6.82
CA PHE A 56 -5.11 21.06 6.10
C PHE A 56 -5.98 21.52 4.93
N CYS A 57 -5.52 21.29 3.70
CA CYS A 57 -6.37 21.38 2.52
C CYS A 57 -7.24 20.14 2.44
N GLY A 58 -8.44 20.19 3.04
CA GLY A 58 -9.46 19.15 2.87
C GLY A 58 -10.10 18.59 4.14
N ASP A 59 -9.83 19.16 5.33
CA ASP A 59 -10.43 18.72 6.60
C ASP A 59 -11.35 19.75 7.26
N ARG A 60 -11.97 20.66 6.50
CA ARG A 60 -13.36 20.93 6.87
C ARG A 60 -14.11 19.66 6.51
N ALA A 61 -14.21 18.77 7.52
CA ALA A 61 -15.30 17.83 7.61
C ALA A 61 -16.50 18.52 7.00
N CYS A 62 -17.07 17.92 5.96
CA CYS A 62 -18.32 18.38 5.40
C CYS A 62 -19.21 18.78 6.58
N ASP A 63 -19.52 20.08 6.70
CA ASP A 63 -20.51 20.49 7.68
C ASP A 63 -21.76 19.63 7.42
N GLU A 64 -22.58 19.39 8.44
CA GLU A 64 -23.73 18.49 8.38
C GLU A 64 -24.75 18.84 7.25
N ASP A 65 -24.50 19.92 6.50
CA ASP A 65 -25.27 20.52 5.41
C ASP A 65 -24.64 20.35 3.99
N GLU A 66 -24.03 19.20 3.68
CA GLU A 66 -23.76 18.66 2.32
C GLU A 66 -22.86 19.44 1.32
N ASP A 67 -22.35 20.63 1.60
CA ASP A 67 -21.46 21.34 0.66
C ASP A 67 -19.97 21.08 0.92
N CYS A 68 -19.37 20.21 0.11
CA CYS A 68 -17.91 20.03 0.06
C CYS A 68 -17.35 20.40 -1.33
N ASP A 69 -18.13 21.19 -2.08
CA ASP A 69 -17.80 21.74 -3.39
C ASP A 69 -16.80 22.91 -3.30
N THR A 70 -16.54 23.44 -2.10
CA THR A 70 -15.58 24.53 -1.89
C THR A 70 -14.26 24.01 -1.35
N CYS A 71 -13.52 23.39 -2.26
CA CYS A 71 -12.09 23.22 -2.14
C CYS A 71 -11.46 24.63 -1.98
N PRO A 72 -10.77 24.97 -0.87
CA PRO A 72 -10.28 26.33 -0.66
C PRO A 72 -9.39 26.74 -1.82
N SER A 73 -9.68 27.88 -2.45
CA SER A 73 -8.92 28.46 -3.57
C SER A 73 -7.42 28.61 -3.29
N ASP A 74 -7.08 28.61 -2.01
CA ASP A 74 -5.77 28.93 -1.47
C ASP A 74 -4.83 27.71 -1.48
N CYS A 75 -5.36 26.53 -1.82
CA CYS A 75 -4.64 25.26 -1.79
C CYS A 75 -4.09 24.81 -3.15
N GLY A 76 -4.44 25.46 -4.28
CA GLY A 76 -3.95 25.09 -5.62
C GLY A 76 -4.36 23.70 -6.16
N LEU A 77 -5.00 22.85 -5.35
CA LEU A 77 -5.29 21.44 -5.66
C LEU A 77 -6.69 21.18 -6.24
N CYS A 78 -7.50 22.23 -6.41
CA CYS A 78 -8.89 22.15 -6.85
C CYS A 78 -9.04 22.03 -8.37
N GLY A 79 -7.93 21.82 -9.10
CA GLY A 79 -7.87 21.70 -10.57
C GLY A 79 -7.79 20.26 -11.10
N GLN A 80 -7.99 19.25 -10.25
CA GLN A 80 -7.93 17.83 -10.65
C GLN A 80 -9.02 17.53 -11.69
N ASN A 81 -8.60 17.08 -12.87
CA ASN A 81 -9.52 16.82 -13.99
C ASN A 81 -10.52 15.70 -13.65
N SER A 82 -10.12 14.72 -12.83
CA SER A 82 -11.01 13.63 -12.40
C SER A 82 -12.13 14.05 -11.45
N CYS A 83 -12.09 15.29 -10.93
CA CYS A 83 -12.88 15.72 -9.77
C CYS A 83 -13.94 16.77 -10.09
N GLN A 84 -14.04 17.19 -11.35
CA GLN A 84 -14.94 18.25 -11.82
C GLN A 84 -16.44 17.92 -11.67
N GLN A 85 -16.80 16.70 -11.25
CA GLN A 85 -18.18 16.23 -11.08
C GLN A 85 -18.58 15.95 -9.62
N GLY A 86 -17.79 16.35 -8.62
CA GLY A 86 -18.17 16.22 -7.21
C GLY A 86 -18.28 14.77 -6.71
N LEU A 87 -17.33 13.91 -7.10
CA LEU A 87 -17.34 12.47 -6.74
C LEU A 87 -17.22 12.25 -5.21
N ARG A 88 -18.08 11.40 -4.67
CA ARG A 88 -18.18 11.09 -3.23
C ARG A 88 -17.77 9.66 -2.92
N CYS A 89 -16.94 9.51 -1.90
CA CYS A 89 -16.41 8.25 -1.39
C CYS A 89 -16.74 8.18 0.12
N GLY A 90 -17.93 7.68 0.43
CA GLY A 90 -18.51 7.79 1.76
C GLY A 90 -18.67 9.25 2.19
N LYS A 91 -18.03 9.62 3.30
CA LYS A 91 -18.04 11.00 3.83
C LYS A 91 -16.96 11.91 3.24
N LEU A 92 -16.03 11.35 2.46
CA LEU A 92 -14.93 12.09 1.86
C LEU A 92 -15.23 12.41 0.40
N SER A 93 -14.60 13.47 -0.11
CA SER A 93 -14.42 13.58 -1.56
C SER A 93 -13.52 12.43 -2.03
N CYS A 94 -13.85 11.78 -3.15
CA CYS A 94 -12.95 10.78 -3.77
C CYS A 94 -11.61 11.37 -4.19
N CYS A 95 -11.52 12.70 -4.21
CA CYS A 95 -10.36 13.48 -4.59
C CYS A 95 -9.67 14.14 -3.39
N ALA A 96 -10.04 13.72 -2.17
CA ALA A 96 -9.42 14.24 -0.97
C ALA A 96 -7.91 13.96 -0.99
N VAL A 97 -7.13 14.99 -0.71
CA VAL A 97 -5.67 14.96 -0.63
C VAL A 97 -5.25 15.33 0.78
N ALA A 98 -4.09 14.85 1.22
CA ALA A 98 -3.49 15.25 2.49
C ALA A 98 -2.01 15.54 2.28
N ALA A 99 -1.53 16.59 2.95
CA ALA A 99 -0.13 16.94 2.95
C ALA A 99 0.64 15.93 3.80
N VAL A 100 1.78 15.51 3.28
CA VAL A 100 2.81 14.83 4.03
C VAL A 100 3.94 15.86 4.20
N PRO A 101 4.21 16.29 5.45
CA PRO A 101 5.22 17.30 5.69
C PRO A 101 6.61 16.74 5.37
N GLU A 102 7.55 17.66 5.16
CA GLU A 102 8.97 17.31 5.03
C GLU A 102 9.44 16.55 6.28
N GLY A 103 10.37 15.62 6.09
CA GLY A 103 10.96 14.93 7.22
C GLY A 103 11.91 13.80 6.87
N THR A 104 12.49 13.25 7.93
CA THR A 104 13.31 12.04 7.85
C THR A 104 12.39 10.82 7.92
N LEU A 105 12.41 10.03 6.85
CA LEU A 105 11.89 8.67 6.82
C LEU A 105 12.99 7.73 7.32
N MET A 106 12.67 6.91 8.31
CA MET A 106 13.40 5.68 8.56
C MET A 106 12.88 4.64 7.54
N ARG A 107 13.59 4.46 6.42
CA ARG A 107 13.13 3.63 5.30
C ARG A 107 13.62 2.20 5.47
N GLY A 108 12.74 1.22 5.30
CA GLY A 108 13.04 -0.20 5.45
C GLY A 108 12.45 -0.80 6.72
N ARG A 109 12.80 -2.06 7.00
CA ARG A 109 12.25 -2.74 8.18
C ARG A 109 13.03 -2.39 9.44
N SER A 110 12.31 -2.12 10.53
CA SER A 110 12.90 -2.08 11.86
C SER A 110 13.45 -3.46 12.24
N LEU A 111 14.56 -3.47 12.97
CA LEU A 111 15.15 -4.69 13.53
C LEU A 111 14.77 -4.93 14.99
N LEU A 112 14.24 -3.92 15.69
CA LEU A 112 13.98 -3.96 17.14
C LEU A 112 12.73 -3.15 17.48
N GLY A 113 11.95 -3.60 18.47
CA GLY A 113 10.76 -2.89 18.94
C GLY A 113 9.46 -3.41 18.32
N ASP A 114 8.37 -2.71 18.60
CA ASP A 114 7.00 -3.11 18.21
C ASP A 114 6.73 -3.02 16.70
N ASP A 115 7.66 -2.41 15.96
CA ASP A 115 7.67 -2.23 14.52
C ASP A 115 8.61 -3.19 13.77
N ALA A 116 9.39 -3.98 14.51
CA ALA A 116 10.22 -5.01 13.93
C ALA A 116 9.36 -6.04 13.19
N CYS A 117 9.95 -6.72 12.21
CA CYS A 117 9.32 -7.86 11.58
C CYS A 117 8.84 -8.87 12.65
N PRO A 118 7.52 -9.10 12.80
CA PRO A 118 7.02 -10.03 13.80
C PRO A 118 7.60 -11.42 13.57
N CYS A 119 7.99 -12.13 14.65
CA CYS A 119 8.67 -13.43 14.56
C CYS A 119 7.81 -14.54 13.92
N ASP A 120 6.49 -14.36 13.92
CA ASP A 120 5.52 -15.23 13.26
C ASP A 120 5.31 -14.86 11.79
N LEU A 121 5.98 -13.81 11.29
CA LEU A 121 5.94 -13.37 9.91
C LEU A 121 7.28 -13.53 9.20
N THR A 122 7.20 -13.80 7.90
CA THR A 122 8.36 -13.85 7.01
C THR A 122 8.48 -12.52 6.28
N CYS A 123 9.42 -11.67 6.70
CA CYS A 123 9.73 -10.42 6.00
C CYS A 123 10.81 -10.64 4.93
N SER A 124 10.66 -9.96 3.80
CA SER A 124 11.54 -10.13 2.67
C SER A 124 12.90 -9.48 2.92
N LYS A 125 13.97 -10.03 2.34
CA LYS A 125 15.33 -9.50 2.47
C LYS A 125 15.51 -8.14 1.79
N ASN A 126 14.74 -7.89 0.74
CA ASN A 126 14.79 -6.64 -0.02
C ASN A 126 14.19 -5.43 0.73
N GLU A 127 13.61 -5.63 1.92
CA GLU A 127 13.14 -4.57 2.81
C GLU A 127 14.28 -3.94 3.62
N GLU A 128 15.48 -4.52 3.52
CA GLU A 128 16.74 -4.10 4.17
C GLU A 128 16.59 -3.78 5.66
N GLN A 129 17.64 -3.25 6.29
CA GLN A 129 17.53 -2.62 7.60
C GLN A 129 17.15 -1.16 7.41
N GLU A 130 16.34 -0.65 8.34
CA GLU A 130 15.98 0.77 8.38
C GLU A 130 17.19 1.71 8.28
N HIS A 131 17.01 2.79 7.52
CA HIS A 131 18.02 3.82 7.32
C HIS A 131 17.39 5.17 7.01
N GLU A 132 18.08 6.25 7.35
CA GLU A 132 17.55 7.60 7.15
C GLU A 132 17.50 7.99 5.68
N VAL A 133 16.35 8.51 5.26
CA VAL A 133 16.09 9.13 3.96
C VAL A 133 15.35 10.44 4.19
N SER A 134 15.83 11.54 3.62
CA SER A 134 15.06 12.80 3.61
C SER A 134 13.99 12.75 2.53
N VAL A 135 12.75 13.09 2.89
CA VAL A 135 11.61 13.20 1.96
C VAL A 135 11.10 14.63 1.98
N GLU A 136 11.12 15.27 0.81
CA GLU A 136 10.55 16.60 0.58
C GLU A 136 9.04 16.61 0.86
N PRO A 137 8.44 17.76 1.18
CA PRO A 137 7.01 17.85 1.43
C PRO A 137 6.22 17.60 0.12
N PHE A 138 5.10 16.90 0.20
CA PHE A 138 4.23 16.63 -0.95
C PHE A 138 2.77 16.45 -0.53
N TRP A 139 1.85 16.55 -1.49
CA TRP A 139 0.48 16.10 -1.35
C TRP A 139 0.34 14.67 -1.85
N LEU A 140 -0.46 13.87 -1.16
CA LEU A 140 -0.81 12.52 -1.59
C LEU A 140 -2.33 12.35 -1.49
N ASP A 141 -2.92 11.72 -2.51
CA ASP A 141 -4.32 11.33 -2.49
C ASP A 141 -4.60 10.49 -1.23
N ARG A 142 -5.58 10.90 -0.43
CA ARG A 142 -5.97 10.19 0.81
C ARG A 142 -6.50 8.80 0.53
N LEU A 143 -7.04 8.60 -0.67
CA LEU A 143 -7.71 7.40 -1.13
C LEU A 143 -7.03 6.88 -2.40
N GLU A 144 -7.15 5.59 -2.66
CA GLU A 144 -6.81 5.02 -3.96
C GLU A 144 -7.64 5.70 -5.07
N VAL A 145 -7.10 5.81 -6.30
CA VAL A 145 -7.89 6.31 -7.43
C VAL A 145 -9.09 5.40 -7.62
N THR A 146 -10.29 5.98 -7.73
CA THR A 146 -11.51 5.18 -7.87
C THR A 146 -11.88 4.90 -9.32
N VAL A 147 -12.76 3.92 -9.53
CA VAL A 147 -13.41 3.66 -10.83
C VAL A 147 -14.04 4.94 -11.38
N GLY A 148 -14.71 5.74 -10.54
CA GLY A 148 -15.35 6.98 -10.97
C GLY A 148 -14.36 8.07 -11.40
N ARG A 149 -13.22 8.18 -10.71
CA ARG A 149 -12.13 9.08 -11.15
C ARG A 149 -11.53 8.61 -12.47
N PHE A 150 -11.23 7.33 -12.60
CA PHE A 150 -10.68 6.75 -13.83
C PHE A 150 -11.66 6.83 -15.02
N ARG A 151 -12.97 6.76 -14.76
CA ARG A 151 -13.99 6.95 -15.79
C ARG A 151 -13.91 8.34 -16.43
N GLN A 152 -13.59 9.39 -15.67
CA GLN A 152 -13.41 10.72 -16.24
C GLN A 152 -12.20 10.78 -17.18
N TYR A 153 -11.12 10.09 -16.85
CA TYR A 153 -9.95 9.95 -17.73
C TYR A 153 -10.31 9.28 -19.05
N LEU A 154 -11.08 8.18 -19.01
CA LEU A 154 -11.58 7.52 -20.22
C LEU A 154 -12.54 8.40 -21.05
N ARG A 155 -13.42 9.16 -20.38
CA ARG A 155 -14.30 10.14 -21.05
C ARG A 155 -13.55 11.27 -21.73
N ALA A 156 -12.39 11.67 -21.17
CA ALA A 156 -11.48 12.62 -21.79
C ALA A 156 -10.66 12.01 -22.95
N GLY A 157 -10.88 10.73 -23.27
CA GLY A 157 -10.21 10.03 -24.37
C GLY A 157 -8.91 9.34 -23.97
N ALA A 158 -8.64 9.16 -22.67
CA ALA A 158 -7.38 8.65 -22.14
C ALA A 158 -6.16 9.35 -22.77
N PRO A 159 -6.06 10.69 -22.63
CA PRO A 159 -5.05 11.47 -23.34
C PRO A 159 -3.63 11.04 -22.96
N HIS A 160 -2.77 10.99 -23.96
CA HIS A 160 -1.36 10.69 -23.75
C HIS A 160 -0.69 11.84 -22.99
N PRO A 161 0.21 11.54 -22.04
CA PRO A 161 1.00 12.55 -21.36
C PRO A 161 1.89 13.33 -22.33
N ALA A 162 2.13 14.61 -22.03
CA ALA A 162 3.16 15.37 -22.74
C ALA A 162 4.56 14.87 -22.32
N PRO A 163 5.58 14.96 -23.19
CA PRO A 163 6.95 14.61 -22.82
C PRO A 163 7.38 15.32 -21.51
N GLN A 164 8.06 14.60 -20.63
CA GLN A 164 8.56 15.08 -19.33
C GLN A 164 7.49 15.47 -18.30
N SER A 165 6.20 15.35 -18.61
CA SER A 165 5.14 15.57 -17.62
C SER A 165 5.12 14.46 -16.56
N GLY A 166 4.67 14.79 -15.34
CA GLY A 166 4.66 13.86 -14.20
C GLY A 166 6.05 13.54 -13.63
N ALA A 167 7.08 14.32 -13.98
CA ALA A 167 8.41 14.14 -13.43
C ALA A 167 8.43 14.38 -11.91
N TYR A 168 9.31 13.66 -11.22
CA TYR A 168 9.70 14.01 -9.86
C TYR A 168 10.54 15.30 -9.91
N PRO A 169 10.17 16.41 -9.23
CA PRO A 169 10.77 17.74 -9.50
C PRO A 169 12.29 17.81 -9.39
N PRO A 170 12.95 17.14 -8.41
CA PRO A 170 14.40 17.08 -8.36
C PRO A 170 15.08 16.37 -9.55
N LEU A 171 14.34 15.58 -10.32
CA LEU A 171 14.81 14.76 -11.45
C LEU A 171 13.89 14.94 -12.68
N PRO A 172 13.93 16.08 -13.38
CA PRO A 172 13.00 16.39 -14.47
C PRO A 172 13.02 15.38 -15.64
N GLU A 173 14.11 14.62 -15.80
CA GLU A 173 14.25 13.54 -16.76
C GLU A 173 13.36 12.32 -16.47
N THR A 174 12.75 12.27 -15.28
CA THR A 174 11.90 11.16 -14.82
C THR A 174 10.45 11.25 -15.31
N GLY A 175 10.08 12.33 -15.99
CA GLY A 175 8.75 12.47 -16.55
C GLY A 175 8.48 11.53 -17.72
N TRP A 176 7.29 11.64 -18.30
CA TRP A 176 6.85 10.76 -19.38
C TRP A 176 7.85 10.73 -20.55
N ASP A 177 8.33 9.53 -20.87
CA ASP A 177 9.09 9.27 -22.09
C ASP A 177 8.10 8.92 -23.22
N PRO A 178 8.06 9.67 -24.33
CA PRO A 178 7.20 9.35 -25.47
C PRO A 178 7.40 7.96 -26.05
N SER A 179 8.54 7.30 -25.79
CA SER A 179 8.74 5.89 -26.16
C SER A 179 7.74 4.96 -25.46
N TRP A 180 7.15 5.38 -24.34
CA TRP A 180 6.16 4.62 -23.57
C TRP A 180 4.74 4.68 -24.16
N ASP A 181 4.49 5.54 -25.16
CA ASP A 181 3.19 5.62 -25.84
C ASP A 181 2.76 4.28 -26.45
N ILE A 182 3.72 3.40 -26.79
CA ILE A 182 3.44 2.05 -27.29
C ILE A 182 2.73 1.15 -26.26
N HIS A 183 2.77 1.53 -24.97
CA HIS A 183 2.13 0.80 -23.88
C HIS A 183 0.75 1.36 -23.53
N LEU A 184 0.35 2.50 -24.11
CA LEU A 184 -0.97 3.07 -23.89
C LEU A 184 -1.98 2.55 -24.92
N LEU A 185 -3.16 2.21 -24.42
CA LEU A 185 -4.29 1.78 -25.23
C LEU A 185 -5.24 2.95 -25.48
N ALA A 186 -5.84 2.98 -26.67
CA ALA A 186 -6.94 3.90 -26.94
C ALA A 186 -8.11 3.64 -25.97
N ALA A 187 -8.81 4.69 -25.56
CA ALA A 187 -9.84 4.63 -24.49
C ALA A 187 -10.88 3.51 -24.65
N GLY A 188 -11.33 3.23 -25.89
CA GLY A 188 -12.26 2.12 -26.16
C GLY A 188 -11.68 0.76 -25.81
N THR A 189 -10.47 0.47 -26.31
CA THR A 189 -9.75 -0.78 -26.00
C THR A 189 -9.36 -0.86 -24.53
N LEU A 190 -8.94 0.26 -23.93
CA LEU A 190 -8.65 0.32 -22.50
C LEU A 190 -9.87 -0.07 -21.66
N SER A 191 -11.06 0.43 -22.00
CA SER A 191 -12.30 0.07 -21.29
C SER A 191 -12.56 -1.43 -21.29
N ASP A 192 -12.25 -2.14 -22.38
CA ASP A 192 -12.42 -3.59 -22.46
C ASP A 192 -11.35 -4.33 -21.63
N GLU A 193 -10.09 -3.87 -21.71
CA GLU A 193 -8.95 -4.50 -21.02
C GLU A 193 -9.00 -4.34 -19.49
N LEU A 194 -9.67 -3.31 -18.97
CA LEU A 194 -9.90 -3.14 -17.53
C LEU A 194 -10.71 -4.30 -16.91
N ALA A 195 -11.42 -5.10 -17.71
CA ALA A 195 -12.07 -6.35 -17.27
C ALA A 195 -11.08 -7.53 -17.21
N CYS A 196 -9.94 -7.34 -16.54
CA CYS A 196 -8.78 -8.25 -16.62
C CYS A 196 -8.92 -9.59 -15.89
N HIS A 197 -9.99 -9.77 -15.11
CA HIS A 197 -10.25 -10.98 -14.32
C HIS A 197 -11.75 -11.25 -14.26
N PRO A 198 -12.25 -12.49 -14.38
CA PRO A 198 -13.70 -12.78 -14.48
C PRO A 198 -14.54 -12.44 -13.25
N GLY A 199 -13.94 -12.06 -12.11
CA GLY A 199 -14.69 -11.80 -10.89
C GLY A 199 -14.09 -10.80 -9.91
N PHE A 200 -12.94 -10.21 -10.23
CA PHE A 200 -12.22 -9.31 -9.30
C PHE A 200 -11.83 -7.97 -9.93
N HIS A 201 -12.29 -7.65 -11.13
CA HIS A 201 -12.14 -6.29 -11.66
C HIS A 201 -13.25 -5.40 -11.10
N THR A 202 -12.93 -4.15 -10.76
CA THR A 202 -13.90 -3.17 -10.27
C THR A 202 -14.53 -2.36 -11.40
N TRP A 203 -13.90 -2.32 -12.58
CA TRP A 203 -14.38 -1.56 -13.72
C TRP A 203 -15.71 -2.08 -14.27
N THR A 204 -16.63 -1.15 -14.51
CA THR A 204 -17.89 -1.38 -15.24
C THR A 204 -17.95 -0.45 -16.46
N ALA A 205 -18.44 -0.93 -17.59
CA ALA A 205 -18.49 -0.13 -18.83
C ALA A 205 -19.39 1.12 -18.73
N SER A 206 -20.38 1.07 -17.83
CA SER A 206 -21.29 2.18 -17.51
C SER A 206 -21.21 2.49 -16.01
N PRO A 207 -21.47 3.74 -15.58
CA PRO A 207 -21.51 4.08 -14.15
C PRO A 207 -22.40 3.13 -13.34
N SER A 208 -21.93 2.73 -12.15
CA SER A 208 -22.65 1.82 -11.26
C SER A 208 -22.32 2.09 -9.79
N ASP A 209 -22.70 1.18 -8.90
CA ASP A 209 -22.29 1.12 -7.48
C ASP A 209 -20.81 0.73 -7.27
N MET A 210 -19.99 0.75 -8.32
CA MET A 210 -18.56 0.46 -8.27
C MET A 210 -17.71 1.74 -8.35
N GLU A 211 -18.32 2.92 -8.56
CA GLU A 211 -17.60 4.17 -8.82
C GLU A 211 -16.71 4.64 -7.65
N ASP A 212 -17.00 4.19 -6.41
CA ASP A 212 -16.26 4.51 -5.19
C ASP A 212 -15.28 3.41 -4.77
N ARG A 213 -15.15 2.34 -5.55
CA ARG A 213 -14.13 1.30 -5.34
C ARG A 213 -12.83 1.69 -6.03
N PRO A 214 -11.68 1.19 -5.56
CA PRO A 214 -10.42 1.46 -6.24
C PRO A 214 -10.50 0.97 -7.68
N ILE A 215 -10.00 1.77 -8.62
CA ILE A 215 -9.70 1.23 -9.94
C ILE A 215 -8.59 0.20 -9.78
N ASN A 216 -8.82 -0.97 -10.36
CA ASN A 216 -7.81 -2.00 -10.46
C ASN A 216 -7.65 -2.43 -11.92
N CYS A 217 -6.88 -3.50 -12.15
CA CYS A 217 -6.59 -3.94 -13.49
C CYS A 217 -6.00 -2.81 -14.33
N VAL A 218 -5.08 -2.00 -13.80
CA VAL A 218 -4.36 -0.95 -14.54
C VAL A 218 -2.87 -1.25 -14.61
N THR A 219 -2.25 -0.91 -15.72
CA THR A 219 -0.78 -1.01 -15.87
C THR A 219 -0.10 0.17 -15.19
N TRP A 220 1.22 0.09 -14.98
CA TRP A 220 1.99 1.22 -14.46
C TRP A 220 1.93 2.43 -15.39
N TYR A 221 1.97 2.20 -16.71
CA TYR A 221 1.90 3.27 -17.72
C TYR A 221 0.57 4.01 -17.70
N GLU A 222 -0.54 3.29 -17.52
CA GLU A 222 -1.87 3.88 -17.39
C GLU A 222 -2.05 4.64 -16.08
N ALA A 223 -1.51 4.11 -14.98
CA ALA A 223 -1.50 4.79 -13.69
C ALA A 223 -0.70 6.10 -13.75
N PHE A 224 0.48 6.07 -14.37
CA PHE A 224 1.29 7.27 -14.61
C PHE A 224 0.54 8.29 -15.47
N ALA A 225 -0.01 7.85 -16.61
CA ALA A 225 -0.73 8.72 -17.54
C ALA A 225 -1.96 9.35 -16.89
N PHE A 226 -2.70 8.59 -16.08
CA PHE A 226 -3.80 9.11 -15.29
C PHE A 226 -3.31 10.20 -14.32
N CYS A 227 -2.26 9.94 -13.54
CA CYS A 227 -1.80 10.92 -12.55
C CYS A 227 -1.31 12.21 -13.22
N VAL A 228 -0.64 12.13 -14.37
CA VAL A 228 -0.30 13.31 -15.18
C VAL A 228 -1.55 14.07 -15.58
N TRP A 229 -2.51 13.37 -16.18
CA TRP A 229 -3.75 13.98 -16.63
C TRP A 229 -4.53 14.59 -15.48
N ASP A 230 -4.48 14.02 -14.28
CA ASP A 230 -5.12 14.54 -13.08
C ASP A 230 -4.32 15.67 -12.39
N GLY A 231 -3.22 16.13 -13.02
CA GLY A 231 -2.42 17.26 -12.55
C GLY A 231 -1.37 16.91 -11.50
N GLY A 232 -0.89 15.66 -11.49
CA GLY A 232 0.12 15.17 -10.56
C GLY A 232 1.08 14.16 -11.18
N ARG A 233 1.51 13.20 -10.37
CA ARG A 233 2.45 12.13 -10.72
C ARG A 233 2.19 10.88 -9.85
N LEU A 234 2.85 9.78 -10.17
CA LEU A 234 2.92 8.66 -9.21
C LEU A 234 3.80 9.07 -8.01
N PRO A 235 3.47 8.60 -6.78
CA PRO A 235 4.36 8.76 -5.64
C PRO A 235 5.65 7.96 -5.87
N THR A 236 6.76 8.45 -5.33
CA THR A 236 7.98 7.66 -5.18
C THR A 236 7.78 6.60 -4.09
N GLU A 237 8.60 5.55 -4.09
CA GLU A 237 8.57 4.51 -3.04
C GLU A 237 8.77 5.12 -1.65
N SER A 238 9.69 6.08 -1.53
CA SER A 238 9.98 6.77 -0.27
C SER A 238 8.82 7.65 0.20
N GLU A 239 8.16 8.38 -0.72
CA GLU A 239 6.97 9.18 -0.38
C GLU A 239 5.82 8.29 0.10
N TRP A 240 5.57 7.18 -0.60
CA TRP A 240 4.54 6.23 -0.21
C TRP A 240 4.82 5.64 1.18
N GLU A 241 6.06 5.23 1.44
CA GLU A 241 6.47 4.68 2.74
C GLU A 241 6.46 5.73 3.86
N MET A 242 6.78 6.99 3.56
CA MET A 242 6.61 8.10 4.51
C MET A 242 5.16 8.25 4.95
N ALA A 243 4.22 8.21 4.00
CA ALA A 243 2.80 8.27 4.31
C ALA A 243 2.32 7.06 5.14
N ALA A 244 2.76 5.84 4.78
CA ALA A 244 2.37 4.61 5.45
C ALA A 244 3.04 4.43 6.83
N SER A 245 4.32 4.73 6.98
CA SER A 245 5.03 4.59 8.27
C SER A 245 4.82 5.78 9.20
N GLY A 246 4.31 6.91 8.69
CA GLY A 246 4.22 8.17 9.41
C GLY A 246 5.58 8.78 9.77
N GLY A 247 6.65 8.39 9.06
CA GLY A 247 8.03 8.85 9.27
C GLY A 247 8.70 8.33 10.55
N LYS A 248 8.07 7.39 11.27
CA LYS A 248 8.56 6.85 12.54
C LYS A 248 8.41 5.33 12.61
N ASN A 249 8.66 4.64 11.49
CA ASN A 249 8.62 3.19 11.39
C ASN A 249 7.35 2.52 11.94
N ARG A 250 6.15 3.02 11.68
CA ARG A 250 4.98 2.21 12.05
C ARG A 250 4.97 0.92 11.23
N LEU A 251 4.69 -0.22 11.88
CA LEU A 251 4.58 -1.52 11.21
C LEU A 251 3.49 -1.50 10.13
N TYR A 252 2.35 -0.91 10.46
CA TYR A 252 1.19 -0.66 9.59
C TYR A 252 0.83 0.83 9.65
N PRO A 253 0.02 1.36 8.71
CA PRO A 253 -0.42 2.77 8.74
C PRO A 253 -0.93 3.27 10.10
N TRP A 254 -1.75 2.45 10.76
CA TRP A 254 -2.34 2.76 12.06
C TRP A 254 -1.42 2.53 13.28
N GLY A 255 -0.29 1.83 13.12
CA GLY A 255 0.62 1.50 14.24
C GLY A 255 1.17 0.07 14.17
N SER A 256 1.40 -0.55 15.33
CA SER A 256 1.96 -1.91 15.46
C SER A 256 0.92 -3.01 15.67
N GLU A 257 -0.33 -2.62 15.94
CA GLU A 257 -1.41 -3.55 16.26
C GLU A 257 -1.73 -4.42 15.04
N ALA A 258 -1.96 -5.72 15.27
CA ALA A 258 -2.27 -6.67 14.21
C ALA A 258 -3.46 -6.19 13.34
N PRO A 259 -3.44 -6.48 12.02
CA PRO A 259 -4.55 -6.14 11.14
C PRO A 259 -5.85 -6.78 11.60
N SER A 260 -6.95 -6.05 11.40
CA SER A 260 -8.31 -6.49 11.72
C SER A 260 -9.27 -6.03 10.62
N PRO A 261 -10.45 -6.66 10.48
CA PRO A 261 -11.41 -6.32 9.41
C PRO A 261 -11.92 -4.87 9.41
N ASP A 262 -11.78 -4.14 10.53
CA ASP A 262 -12.13 -2.71 10.63
C ASP A 262 -10.96 -1.77 10.28
N ARG A 263 -9.75 -2.31 10.01
CA ARG A 263 -8.53 -1.57 9.68
C ARG A 263 -8.03 -1.81 8.26
N ALA A 264 -8.15 -3.03 7.74
CA ALA A 264 -7.64 -3.37 6.42
C ALA A 264 -8.47 -4.46 5.74
N VAL A 265 -8.42 -4.47 4.41
CA VAL A 265 -9.01 -5.49 3.56
C VAL A 265 -7.89 -6.39 3.00
N TYR A 266 -7.88 -7.65 3.44
CA TYR A 266 -6.81 -8.61 3.18
C TYR A 266 -7.27 -10.05 3.42
N ASP A 267 -6.41 -11.02 3.12
CA ASP A 267 -6.56 -12.44 3.45
C ASP A 267 -7.76 -13.18 2.84
N CYS A 268 -8.48 -12.61 1.88
CA CYS A 268 -9.71 -13.25 1.38
C CYS A 268 -9.46 -14.62 0.72
N MET A 269 -8.21 -14.91 0.31
CA MET A 269 -7.79 -16.19 -0.29
C MET A 269 -7.30 -17.21 0.75
N VAL A 270 -7.23 -16.86 2.03
CA VAL A 270 -6.72 -17.73 3.11
C VAL A 270 -7.83 -18.54 3.75
N GLY A 271 -7.50 -19.75 4.22
CA GLY A 271 -8.44 -20.60 4.97
C GLY A 271 -9.53 -21.26 4.12
N GLY A 272 -9.42 -21.24 2.79
CA GLY A 272 -10.36 -21.91 1.89
C GLY A 272 -11.67 -21.15 1.65
N VAL A 273 -11.77 -19.90 2.09
CA VAL A 273 -12.84 -18.98 1.70
C VAL A 273 -12.61 -18.57 0.24
N GLN A 274 -13.69 -18.49 -0.54
CA GLN A 274 -13.60 -17.96 -1.90
C GLN A 274 -13.78 -16.45 -1.85
N CYS A 275 -12.76 -15.70 -2.28
CA CYS A 275 -12.91 -14.26 -2.49
C CYS A 275 -14.06 -13.99 -3.47
N THR A 276 -14.71 -12.87 -3.25
CA THR A 276 -15.72 -12.29 -4.11
C THR A 276 -15.33 -10.86 -4.45
N LEU A 277 -15.98 -10.26 -5.44
CA LEU A 277 -15.81 -8.84 -5.74
C LEU A 277 -16.13 -7.94 -4.53
N GLN A 278 -16.94 -8.44 -3.58
CA GLN A 278 -17.30 -7.67 -2.39
C GLN A 278 -16.19 -7.58 -1.35
N ASP A 279 -15.14 -8.37 -1.50
CA ASP A 279 -13.92 -8.26 -0.71
C ASP A 279 -13.00 -7.15 -1.23
N ILE A 280 -13.37 -6.40 -2.28
CA ILE A 280 -12.69 -5.16 -2.69
C ILE A 280 -13.60 -4.01 -2.31
N VAL A 281 -13.39 -3.33 -1.19
CA VAL A 281 -14.38 -2.40 -0.62
C VAL A 281 -14.28 -0.99 -1.22
N PRO A 282 -15.33 -0.15 -1.07
CA PRO A 282 -15.23 1.27 -1.33
C PRO A 282 -14.04 1.90 -0.58
N VAL A 283 -13.31 2.78 -1.27
CA VAL A 283 -12.15 3.45 -0.69
C VAL A 283 -12.56 4.26 0.54
N GLY A 284 -11.71 4.24 1.57
CA GLY A 284 -11.88 4.98 2.81
C GLY A 284 -12.96 4.44 3.73
N SER A 285 -13.55 3.28 3.43
CA SER A 285 -14.58 2.66 4.27
C SER A 285 -14.05 2.17 5.63
N LEU A 286 -12.76 1.85 5.74
CA LEU A 286 -12.10 1.37 6.96
C LEU A 286 -11.34 2.49 7.68
N SER A 287 -12.07 3.44 8.27
CA SER A 287 -11.49 4.64 8.91
C SER A 287 -10.47 4.35 10.02
N ARG A 288 -10.53 3.20 10.70
CA ARG A 288 -9.53 2.82 11.73
C ARG A 288 -8.19 2.37 11.15
N GLY A 289 -8.14 2.16 9.82
CA GLY A 289 -6.92 1.89 9.08
C GLY A 289 -6.12 3.13 8.72
N ALA A 290 -6.56 4.34 9.12
CA ALA A 290 -5.91 5.58 8.74
C ALA A 290 -4.45 5.67 9.21
N GLY A 291 -3.60 6.16 8.31
CA GLY A 291 -2.22 6.54 8.58
C GLY A 291 -2.12 7.81 9.44
N ARG A 292 -0.88 8.15 9.83
CA ARG A 292 -0.59 9.37 10.62
C ARG A 292 -1.10 10.65 9.98
N PHE A 293 -1.04 10.73 8.66
CA PHE A 293 -1.41 11.89 7.86
C PHE A 293 -2.81 11.76 7.25
N SER A 294 -3.66 10.89 7.82
CA SER A 294 -5.06 10.70 7.43
C SER A 294 -5.30 10.04 6.05
N HIS A 295 -4.26 9.46 5.46
CA HIS A 295 -4.37 8.56 4.30
C HIS A 295 -5.01 7.22 4.73
N LEU A 296 -5.94 6.73 3.92
CA LEU A 296 -6.65 5.48 4.12
C LEU A 296 -6.20 4.46 3.08
N ASP A 297 -6.47 3.19 3.35
CA ASP A 297 -6.20 2.06 2.45
C ASP A 297 -4.74 1.89 2.01
N LEU A 298 -3.78 2.53 2.71
CA LEU A 298 -2.35 2.28 2.49
C LEU A 298 -1.93 0.84 2.85
N ALA A 299 -2.80 0.08 3.52
CA ALA A 299 -2.62 -1.33 3.80
C ALA A 299 -3.88 -2.10 3.42
N GLY A 300 -3.78 -2.91 2.36
CA GLY A 300 -4.87 -3.76 1.88
C GLY A 300 -5.62 -3.13 0.72
N ASN A 301 -6.84 -3.60 0.48
CA ASN A 301 -7.64 -3.25 -0.70
C ASN A 301 -6.92 -3.58 -2.01
N VAL A 302 -6.17 -2.67 -2.65
CA VAL A 302 -5.33 -3.00 -3.81
C VAL A 302 -3.86 -2.63 -3.59
N LEU A 303 -2.95 -3.38 -4.23
CA LEU A 303 -1.55 -2.99 -4.31
C LEU A 303 -1.47 -1.69 -5.11
N GLU A 304 -0.55 -0.81 -4.71
CA GLU A 304 -0.41 0.48 -5.36
C GLU A 304 0.89 0.58 -6.13
N TRP A 305 0.79 0.93 -7.41
CA TRP A 305 1.94 1.32 -8.22
C TRP A 305 2.65 2.55 -7.63
N ALA A 306 3.97 2.48 -7.53
CA ALA A 306 4.83 3.63 -7.27
C ALA A 306 5.75 3.90 -8.47
N PHE A 307 6.36 5.08 -8.51
CA PHE A 307 7.20 5.53 -9.62
C PHE A 307 8.44 4.64 -9.82
N ASP A 308 9.10 4.27 -8.73
CA ASP A 308 10.42 3.64 -8.69
C ASP A 308 10.53 2.30 -9.44
N TRP A 309 11.72 2.01 -9.97
CA TRP A 309 12.09 0.68 -10.42
C TRP A 309 12.44 -0.21 -9.22
N PHE A 310 11.92 -1.43 -9.25
CA PHE A 310 12.17 -2.44 -8.24
C PHE A 310 13.52 -3.14 -8.46
N THR A 311 14.18 -3.43 -7.34
CA THR A 311 15.34 -4.30 -7.29
C THR A 311 15.21 -5.28 -6.13
N MET A 312 15.52 -6.56 -6.41
CA MET A 312 15.59 -7.61 -5.41
C MET A 312 16.79 -7.47 -4.46
N GLN A 313 17.80 -6.68 -4.83
CA GLN A 313 18.99 -6.46 -4.00
C GLN A 313 18.70 -5.55 -2.80
N GLY A 314 17.58 -4.83 -2.82
CA GLY A 314 17.13 -3.98 -1.72
C GLY A 314 16.83 -2.56 -2.19
N TYR A 315 17.18 -1.53 -1.43
CA TYR A 315 16.88 -0.15 -1.82
C TYR A 315 17.96 0.42 -2.73
N SER A 316 17.53 1.26 -3.68
CA SER A 316 18.40 1.96 -4.63
C SER A 316 17.91 3.42 -4.75
N PRO A 317 18.79 4.41 -4.97
CA PRO A 317 20.25 4.32 -4.99
C PRO A 317 20.85 4.06 -3.58
N ALA A 318 22.16 3.79 -3.54
CA ALA A 318 22.90 3.68 -2.28
C ALA A 318 22.91 5.02 -1.53
N LEU A 319 22.95 4.95 -0.20
CA LEU A 319 22.97 6.11 0.69
C LEU A 319 24.33 6.84 0.73
N PRO A 320 24.35 8.14 1.10
CA PRO A 320 23.17 8.99 1.38
C PRO A 320 22.47 9.45 0.10
N CYS A 321 21.15 9.61 0.15
CA CYS A 321 20.35 10.19 -0.94
C CYS A 321 19.19 11.04 -0.40
N THR A 322 18.83 12.08 -1.15
CA THR A 322 17.61 12.86 -0.94
C THR A 322 16.50 12.22 -1.77
N SER A 323 15.37 11.87 -1.13
CA SER A 323 14.19 11.16 -1.66
C SER A 323 14.42 9.76 -2.24
N CYS A 324 15.68 9.42 -2.54
CA CYS A 324 16.15 8.08 -2.89
C CYS A 324 15.33 7.38 -3.97
N VAL A 325 15.08 8.10 -5.08
CA VAL A 325 14.28 7.62 -6.20
C VAL A 325 15.09 6.69 -7.12
N ALA A 326 14.67 5.44 -7.24
CA ALA A 326 15.23 4.43 -8.13
C ALA A 326 14.71 4.62 -9.58
N HIS A 327 15.25 5.61 -10.30
CA HIS A 327 14.84 5.94 -11.66
C HIS A 327 15.63 5.22 -12.77
N ALA A 328 16.75 4.57 -12.44
CA ALA A 328 17.53 3.80 -13.40
C ALA A 328 16.71 2.61 -13.92
N GLN A 329 16.65 2.47 -15.25
CA GLN A 329 15.77 1.50 -15.91
C GLN A 329 15.98 0.07 -15.38
N GLY A 330 14.86 -0.56 -15.00
CA GLY A 330 14.78 -1.94 -14.53
C GLY A 330 13.80 -2.77 -15.35
N THR A 331 13.42 -3.92 -14.81
CA THR A 331 12.41 -4.83 -15.42
C THR A 331 11.06 -4.78 -14.73
N GLU A 332 11.02 -4.32 -13.48
CA GLU A 332 9.80 -4.29 -12.65
C GLU A 332 9.66 -2.94 -11.96
N ARG A 333 8.45 -2.43 -11.81
CA ARG A 333 8.14 -1.22 -11.03
C ARG A 333 7.69 -1.59 -9.62
N ILE A 334 7.91 -0.67 -8.68
CA ILE A 334 7.53 -0.85 -7.29
C ILE A 334 6.00 -0.94 -7.14
N VAL A 335 5.59 -1.87 -6.28
CA VAL A 335 4.23 -1.95 -5.72
C VAL A 335 4.29 -2.03 -4.19
N ARG A 336 3.34 -1.37 -3.51
CA ARG A 336 3.28 -1.27 -2.04
C ARG A 336 1.86 -1.55 -1.50
N GLY A 337 1.73 -1.75 -0.18
CA GLY A 337 0.44 -1.79 0.55
C GLY A 337 -0.24 -3.16 0.70
N GLY A 338 0.08 -4.13 -0.16
CA GLY A 338 -0.66 -5.39 -0.21
C GLY A 338 -2.05 -5.22 -0.84
N SER A 339 -2.90 -6.24 -0.80
CA SER A 339 -4.24 -6.18 -1.39
C SER A 339 -5.20 -7.14 -0.68
N PHE A 340 -6.47 -7.14 -1.07
CA PHE A 340 -7.53 -7.99 -0.55
C PHE A 340 -7.17 -9.49 -0.52
N ALA A 341 -6.39 -9.98 -1.49
CA ALA A 341 -5.94 -11.36 -1.56
C ALA A 341 -4.60 -11.68 -0.86
N HIS A 342 -3.87 -10.68 -0.38
CA HIS A 342 -2.59 -10.90 0.29
C HIS A 342 -2.77 -11.10 1.79
N THR A 343 -1.84 -11.80 2.41
CA THR A 343 -1.81 -11.97 3.86
C THR A 343 -1.24 -10.74 4.56
N GLN A 344 -1.38 -10.68 5.89
CA GLN A 344 -0.85 -9.59 6.72
C GLN A 344 0.64 -9.27 6.49
N THR A 345 1.42 -10.24 5.98
CA THR A 345 2.84 -10.05 5.67
C THR A 345 3.11 -8.97 4.61
N ARG A 346 2.13 -8.71 3.73
CA ARG A 346 2.21 -7.70 2.67
C ARG A 346 1.60 -6.35 3.05
N LEU A 347 0.89 -6.27 4.17
CA LEU A 347 0.24 -5.04 4.63
C LEU A 347 1.19 -4.08 5.34
N ARG A 348 2.41 -4.53 5.68
CA ARG A 348 3.36 -3.72 6.45
C ARG A 348 3.82 -2.52 5.64
N ALA A 349 4.06 -1.39 6.31
CA ALA A 349 4.52 -0.16 5.68
C ALA A 349 5.82 -0.37 4.89
N ALA A 350 6.76 -1.19 5.38
CA ALA A 350 8.01 -1.53 4.69
C ALA A 350 7.88 -2.63 3.62
N ALA A 351 6.74 -3.33 3.51
CA ALA A 351 6.60 -4.47 2.60
C ALA A 351 6.54 -4.02 1.13
N ARG A 352 7.53 -4.46 0.36
CA ARG A 352 7.70 -4.05 -1.05
C ARG A 352 7.72 -5.21 -2.02
N GLY A 353 7.36 -4.94 -3.26
CA GLY A 353 7.40 -5.89 -4.36
C GLY A 353 7.65 -5.22 -5.70
N GLY A 354 7.99 -6.04 -6.69
CA GLY A 354 8.06 -5.64 -8.08
C GLY A 354 6.96 -6.30 -8.90
N GLN A 355 6.51 -5.61 -9.94
CA GLN A 355 5.72 -6.19 -11.02
C GLN A 355 6.19 -5.63 -12.36
N ASP A 356 6.06 -6.41 -13.42
CA ASP A 356 6.23 -5.94 -14.80
C ASP A 356 5.33 -4.71 -15.05
N PRO A 357 5.85 -3.58 -15.55
CA PRO A 357 5.05 -2.35 -15.72
C PRO A 357 3.86 -2.50 -16.69
N SER A 358 3.89 -3.48 -17.59
CA SER A 358 2.80 -3.79 -18.51
C SER A 358 1.76 -4.75 -17.90
N LYS A 359 1.99 -5.24 -16.69
CA LYS A 359 1.11 -6.21 -16.05
C LYS A 359 -0.20 -5.56 -15.64
N ARG A 360 -1.29 -6.20 -16.06
CA ARG A 360 -2.65 -5.91 -15.60
C ARG A 360 -3.08 -6.97 -14.59
N SER A 361 -3.54 -6.57 -13.42
CA SER A 361 -4.04 -7.53 -12.41
C SER A 361 -5.15 -6.92 -11.56
N SER A 362 -6.11 -7.75 -11.15
CA SER A 362 -7.19 -7.35 -10.23
C SER A 362 -6.71 -6.92 -8.85
N TYR A 363 -5.47 -7.22 -8.50
CA TYR A 363 -4.88 -6.80 -7.24
C TYR A 363 -4.11 -5.48 -7.34
N LEU A 364 -3.97 -4.88 -8.54
CA LEU A 364 -3.14 -3.69 -8.80
C LEU A 364 -4.00 -2.47 -9.12
N GLY A 365 -3.87 -1.44 -8.29
CA GLY A 365 -4.35 -0.07 -8.49
C GLY A 365 -3.24 0.92 -8.19
N PHE A 366 -3.59 2.12 -7.74
CA PHE A 366 -2.64 3.21 -7.48
C PHE A 366 -3.32 4.40 -6.79
N ARG A 367 -2.49 5.34 -6.33
CA ARG A 367 -2.88 6.69 -5.92
C ARG A 367 -1.91 7.73 -6.50
N CYS A 368 -2.32 8.99 -6.57
CA CYS A 368 -1.47 10.06 -7.12
C CYS A 368 -0.84 10.93 -6.03
N ALA A 369 0.35 11.44 -6.32
CA ALA A 369 1.04 12.47 -5.55
C ALA A 369 1.10 13.79 -6.35
N ARG A 370 1.26 14.91 -5.64
CA ARG A 370 1.48 16.25 -6.19
C ARG A 370 2.50 16.97 -5.34
N ASP A 371 3.25 17.87 -5.96
CA ASP A 371 4.28 18.64 -5.25
C ASP A 371 3.64 19.79 -4.46
N LEU A 372 4.27 20.20 -3.35
CA LEU A 372 3.77 21.19 -2.40
C LEU A 372 4.14 22.64 -2.76
#